data_AF-W6SFQ2-F1
#
_entry.id   AF-W6SFQ2-F1
#
_cell.length_a   1.000
_cell.length_b   1.000
_cell.length_c   1.000
_cell.angle_alpha   90.00
_cell.angle_beta   90.00
_cell.angle_gamma   90.00
#
_symmetry.space_group_name_H-M   'P 1'
#
loop_
_entity.id
_entity.type
_entity.pdbx_description
1 polymer ?
#
loop_
_entity_poly.entity_id
_entity_poly.type
_entity_poly.pdbx_seq_one_letter_code
_entity_poly.pdbx_strand_id
1 'polypeptide(L)'
;MKFFNRDKFKQILFILVGCTINSLAINIFLVNANLLSGGVSGIALIVQYLTSIPAGYTTLILNIPLLILSYFKINKSFTFFTIIGTLGSVVTLILTTNMQKFITLKDPLLLSIYGGVLQGIGIGIVFVYNGSTGGLDIITALIKKHKEDINIGTVSFLLNGIIVLIGCFIFGISIALYTLLLMYISSFTLDKTIQIFNRKRLVLIISDKEPEVTRRIMDKVQRGVTLLYGEGAYTKEKRNIIYTIVEISQLPAVKQIVRNEDINAFITVLDVSDVEGLGFKKNLPL
;
A
#
# COMPACT_ATOMS: atom_id res chain seq x y z
N MET A 1 0.38 -30.58 -8.31
CA MET A 1 0.28 -29.26 -8.98
C MET A 1 -1.08 -28.58 -8.71
N LYS A 2 -1.44 -28.45 -7.42
CA LYS A 2 -2.69 -27.82 -6.93
C LYS A 2 -2.32 -27.05 -5.67
N PHE A 3 -1.95 -25.77 -5.74
CA PHE A 3 -1.85 -24.87 -4.58
C PHE A 3 -1.61 -23.41 -5.00
N PHE A 4 -2.34 -22.93 -6.02
CA PHE A 4 -2.46 -21.49 -6.25
C PHE A 4 -3.63 -20.98 -5.42
N ASN A 5 -3.37 -20.59 -4.16
CA ASN A 5 -4.36 -19.98 -3.28
C ASN A 5 -4.93 -18.73 -3.97
N ARG A 6 -6.26 -18.62 -4.08
CA ARG A 6 -6.94 -17.47 -4.71
C ARG A 6 -6.46 -16.12 -4.15
N ASP A 7 -6.05 -16.08 -2.89
CA ASP A 7 -5.50 -14.90 -2.23
C ASP A 7 -4.12 -14.48 -2.76
N LYS A 8 -3.26 -15.44 -3.11
CA LYS A 8 -1.94 -15.16 -3.70
C LYS A 8 -2.07 -14.65 -5.13
N PHE A 9 -3.01 -15.20 -5.90
CA PHE A 9 -3.31 -14.70 -7.24
C PHE A 9 -3.81 -13.25 -7.18
N LYS A 10 -4.73 -12.95 -6.26
CA LYS A 10 -5.21 -11.59 -6.02
C LYS A 10 -4.05 -10.66 -5.65
N GLN A 11 -3.19 -11.06 -4.71
CA GLN A 11 -1.99 -10.29 -4.33
C GLN A 11 -1.12 -9.95 -5.55
N ILE A 12 -0.77 -10.95 -6.37
CA ILE A 12 0.04 -10.75 -7.57
C ILE A 12 -0.64 -9.78 -8.55
N LEU A 13 -1.94 -9.96 -8.79
CA LEU A 13 -2.69 -9.10 -9.70
C LEU A 13 -2.66 -7.63 -9.23
N PHE A 14 -2.93 -7.36 -7.96
CA PHE A 14 -2.90 -6.00 -7.43
C PHE A 14 -1.50 -5.40 -7.42
N ILE A 15 -0.46 -6.21 -7.15
CA ILE A 15 0.94 -5.76 -7.29
C ILE A 15 1.21 -5.30 -8.72
N LEU A 16 0.84 -6.11 -9.72
CA LEU A 16 1.04 -5.75 -11.14
C LEU A 16 0.24 -4.50 -11.56
N VAL A 17 -0.98 -4.34 -11.03
CA VAL A 17 -1.77 -3.11 -11.23
C VAL A 17 -1.07 -1.90 -10.63
N GLY A 18 -0.58 -2.01 -9.38
CA GLY A 18 0.18 -0.93 -8.73
C GLY A 18 1.46 -0.56 -9.48
N CYS A 19 2.20 -1.56 -9.97
CA CYS A 19 3.37 -1.36 -10.83
C CYS A 19 3.01 -0.62 -12.12
N THR A 20 1.90 -1.00 -12.77
CA THR A 20 1.44 -0.36 -14.01
C THR A 20 1.08 1.11 -13.77
N ILE A 21 0.34 1.41 -12.70
CA ILE A 21 -0.01 2.79 -12.31
C ILE A 21 1.26 3.62 -12.06
N ASN A 22 2.24 3.07 -11.33
CA ASN A 22 3.51 3.73 -11.08
C ASN A 22 4.29 4.00 -12.38
N SER A 23 4.38 3.02 -13.26
CA SER A 23 5.07 3.17 -14.55
C SER A 23 4.41 4.20 -15.46
N LEU A 24 3.07 4.27 -15.47
CA LEU A 24 2.34 5.33 -16.16
C LEU A 24 2.62 6.70 -15.55
N ALA A 25 2.66 6.81 -14.22
CA ALA A 25 3.02 8.06 -13.54
C ALA A 25 4.41 8.54 -14.00
N ILE A 26 5.41 7.64 -13.98
CA ILE A 26 6.79 7.94 -14.39
C ILE A 26 6.85 8.40 -15.85
N ASN A 27 6.37 7.59 -16.78
CA ASN A 27 6.57 7.87 -18.21
C ASN A 27 5.69 9.02 -18.74
N ILE A 28 4.46 9.18 -18.23
CA ILE A 28 3.55 10.23 -18.72
C ILE A 28 3.84 11.57 -18.06
N PHE A 29 4.23 11.60 -16.78
CA PHE A 29 4.36 12.84 -16.03
C PHE A 29 5.82 13.20 -15.72
N LEU A 30 6.57 12.30 -15.07
CA LEU A 30 7.93 12.61 -14.59
C LEU A 30 8.90 12.79 -15.75
N VAL A 31 8.90 11.87 -16.71
CA VAL A 31 9.79 11.94 -17.88
C VAL A 31 9.48 13.17 -18.73
N ASN A 32 8.20 13.49 -18.95
CA ASN A 32 7.80 14.70 -19.69
C ASN A 32 8.23 16.00 -19.01
N ALA A 33 8.28 16.03 -17.67
CA ALA A 33 8.75 17.17 -16.90
C ALA A 33 10.26 17.14 -16.57
N ASN A 34 11.01 16.13 -17.05
CA ASN A 34 12.40 15.84 -16.68
C ASN A 34 12.62 15.78 -15.15
N LEU A 35 11.62 15.30 -14.42
CA LEU A 35 11.69 15.12 -12.97
C LEU A 35 12.35 13.79 -12.63
N LEU A 36 12.84 13.69 -11.40
CA LEU A 36 13.32 12.43 -10.86
C LEU A 36 12.19 11.69 -10.14
N SER A 37 12.36 10.38 -10.00
CA SER A 37 11.52 9.51 -9.18
C SER A 37 12.19 9.24 -7.84
N GLY A 38 11.45 8.68 -6.88
CA GLY A 38 12.02 8.08 -5.68
C GLY A 38 12.84 6.82 -5.97
N GLY A 39 13.78 6.52 -5.07
CA GLY A 39 14.48 5.26 -4.97
C GLY A 39 15.50 4.98 -6.07
N VAL A 40 15.69 3.70 -6.33
CA VAL A 40 16.54 3.22 -7.43
C VAL A 40 16.01 3.70 -8.79
N SER A 41 14.70 3.89 -8.94
CA SER A 41 14.11 4.48 -10.15
C SER A 41 14.56 5.92 -10.36
N GLY A 42 14.76 6.70 -9.30
CA GLY A 42 15.35 8.04 -9.37
C GLY A 42 16.76 8.00 -9.95
N ILE A 43 17.62 7.15 -9.40
CA ILE A 43 18.98 6.93 -9.89
C ILE A 43 18.96 6.45 -11.35
N ALA A 44 18.04 5.55 -11.69
CA ALA A 44 17.88 5.07 -13.05
C ALA A 44 17.46 6.17 -14.04
N LEU A 45 16.61 7.12 -13.63
CA LEU A 45 16.27 8.28 -14.45
C LEU A 45 17.45 9.22 -14.64
N ILE A 46 18.28 9.44 -13.61
CA ILE A 46 19.55 10.20 -13.77
C ILE A 46 20.41 9.54 -14.85
N VAL A 47 20.60 8.23 -14.78
CA VAL A 47 21.38 7.48 -15.79
C VAL A 47 20.72 7.59 -17.17
N GLN A 48 19.40 7.47 -17.26
CA GLN A 48 18.67 7.61 -18.52
C GLN A 48 18.86 8.99 -19.14
N TYR A 49 18.78 10.06 -18.36
CA TYR A 49 18.97 11.43 -18.86
C TYR A 49 20.40 11.70 -19.33
N LEU A 50 21.40 11.02 -18.75
CA LEU A 50 22.81 11.17 -19.14
C LEU A 50 23.24 10.26 -20.30
N THR A 51 22.66 9.06 -20.40
CA THR A 51 23.17 7.99 -21.30
C THR A 51 22.15 7.53 -22.35
N SER A 52 20.89 8.01 -22.28
CA SER A 52 19.76 7.54 -23.08
C SER A 52 19.42 6.04 -22.92
N ILE A 53 20.04 5.34 -21.97
CA ILE A 53 19.67 3.96 -21.64
C ILE A 53 18.31 3.97 -20.92
N PRO A 54 17.33 3.16 -21.35
CA PRO A 54 16.04 3.10 -20.66
C PRO A 54 16.19 2.72 -19.18
N ALA A 55 15.55 3.48 -18.28
CA ALA A 55 15.69 3.32 -16.83
C ALA A 55 15.38 1.89 -16.33
N GLY A 56 14.53 1.14 -17.02
CA GLY A 56 14.19 -0.25 -16.66
C GLY A 56 15.40 -1.17 -16.51
N TYR A 57 16.41 -1.03 -17.38
CA TYR A 57 17.63 -1.84 -17.30
C TYR A 57 18.47 -1.50 -16.07
N THR A 58 18.69 -0.22 -15.82
CA THR A 58 19.45 0.27 -14.66
C THR A 58 18.75 -0.09 -13.36
N THR A 59 17.43 0.04 -13.31
CA THR A 59 16.61 -0.37 -12.15
C THR A 59 16.76 -1.85 -11.85
N LEU A 60 16.76 -2.71 -12.87
CA LEU A 60 16.91 -4.16 -12.68
C LEU A 60 18.25 -4.50 -12.05
N ILE A 61 19.35 -3.93 -12.57
CA ILE A 61 20.71 -4.19 -12.08
C ILE A 61 20.87 -3.74 -10.62
N LEU A 62 20.45 -2.51 -10.31
CA LEU A 62 20.56 -1.95 -8.96
C LEU A 62 19.67 -2.65 -7.93
N ASN A 63 18.59 -3.30 -8.37
CA ASN A 63 17.70 -4.04 -7.47
C ASN A 63 18.23 -5.42 -7.08
N ILE A 64 19.14 -6.03 -7.83
CA ILE A 64 19.72 -7.35 -7.49
C ILE A 64 20.29 -7.37 -6.06
N PRO A 65 21.21 -6.48 -5.65
CA PRO A 65 21.74 -6.48 -4.28
C PRO A 65 20.68 -6.18 -3.22
N LEU A 66 19.69 -5.34 -3.53
CA LEU A 66 18.61 -5.00 -2.59
C LEU A 66 17.64 -6.16 -2.38
N LEU A 67 17.34 -6.93 -3.42
CA LEU A 67 16.53 -8.15 -3.32
C LEU A 67 17.23 -9.22 -2.49
N ILE A 68 18.56 -9.36 -2.63
CA ILE A 68 19.37 -10.22 -1.77
C ILE A 68 19.27 -9.75 -0.31
N LEU A 69 19.41 -8.44 -0.06
CA LEU A 69 19.25 -7.85 1.27
C LEU A 69 17.86 -8.16 1.87
N SER A 70 16.80 -7.99 1.09
CA SER A 70 15.42 -8.30 1.49
C SER A 70 15.27 -9.76 1.94
N TYR A 71 15.86 -10.70 1.19
CA TYR A 71 15.78 -12.13 1.48
C TYR A 71 16.34 -12.47 2.87
N PHE A 72 17.45 -11.82 3.25
CA PHE A 72 18.13 -12.07 4.53
C PHE A 72 17.60 -11.23 5.70
N LYS A 73 17.12 -10.01 5.44
CA LYS A 73 16.84 -9.03 6.50
C LYS A 73 15.36 -8.76 6.75
N ILE A 74 14.45 -9.12 5.85
CA ILE A 74 13.00 -8.94 6.05
C ILE A 74 12.38 -10.33 6.20
N ASN A 75 11.68 -10.85 5.19
CA ASN A 75 11.19 -12.21 5.18
C ASN A 75 10.99 -12.73 3.75
N LYS A 76 10.86 -14.05 3.62
CA LYS A 76 10.76 -14.73 2.32
C LYS A 76 9.48 -14.37 1.55
N SER A 77 8.37 -14.13 2.24
CA SER A 77 7.10 -13.78 1.59
C SER A 77 7.17 -12.39 0.97
N PHE A 78 7.67 -11.40 1.70
CA PHE A 78 7.87 -10.04 1.21
C PHE A 78 8.84 -10.03 0.03
N THR A 79 9.94 -10.77 0.14
CA THR A 79 10.93 -10.90 -0.93
C THR A 79 10.32 -11.49 -2.19
N PHE A 80 9.51 -12.55 -2.09
CA PHE A 80 8.84 -13.15 -3.24
C PHE A 80 7.93 -12.14 -3.97
N PHE A 81 7.06 -11.43 -3.24
CA PHE A 81 6.20 -10.41 -3.83
C PHE A 81 6.98 -9.20 -4.35
N THR A 82 8.11 -8.86 -3.74
CA THR A 82 8.99 -7.78 -4.20
C THR A 82 9.74 -8.15 -5.47
N ILE A 83 10.13 -9.42 -5.67
CA ILE A 83 10.68 -9.88 -6.95
C ILE A 83 9.64 -9.71 -8.06
N ILE A 84 8.39 -10.11 -7.80
CA ILE A 84 7.28 -9.94 -8.74
C ILE A 84 7.02 -8.46 -9.02
N GLY A 85 6.97 -7.63 -7.98
CA GLY A 85 6.77 -6.18 -8.11
C GLY A 85 7.91 -5.48 -8.84
N THR A 86 9.17 -5.89 -8.60
CA THR A 86 10.34 -5.35 -9.28
C THR A 86 10.32 -5.69 -10.76
N LEU A 87 10.13 -6.98 -11.10
CA LEU A 87 10.05 -7.42 -12.50
C LEU A 87 8.84 -6.81 -13.22
N GLY A 88 7.68 -6.78 -12.55
CA GLY A 88 6.48 -6.14 -13.06
C GLY A 88 6.66 -4.65 -13.31
N SER A 89 7.37 -3.94 -12.42
CA SER A 89 7.72 -2.52 -12.59
C SER A 89 8.64 -2.34 -13.79
N VAL A 90 9.70 -3.14 -13.93
CA VAL A 90 10.62 -3.07 -15.08
C VAL A 90 9.89 -3.31 -16.40
N VAL A 91 9.09 -4.38 -16.48
CA VAL A 91 8.33 -4.72 -17.70
C VAL A 91 7.34 -3.61 -18.05
N THR A 92 6.54 -3.15 -17.09
CA THR A 92 5.55 -2.09 -17.33
C THR A 92 6.20 -0.74 -17.66
N LEU A 93 7.35 -0.41 -17.06
CA LEU A 93 8.10 0.80 -17.38
C LEU A 93 8.60 0.78 -18.83
N ILE A 94 9.13 -0.36 -19.29
CA ILE A 94 9.57 -0.53 -20.68
C ILE A 94 8.37 -0.45 -21.64
N LEU A 95 7.28 -1.16 -21.35
CA LEU A 95 6.08 -1.16 -22.19
C LEU A 95 5.43 0.22 -22.32
N THR A 96 5.49 1.04 -21.26
CA THR A 96 4.87 2.37 -21.21
C THR A 96 5.80 3.49 -21.69
N THR A 97 7.04 3.20 -22.12
CA THR A 97 8.02 4.23 -22.56
C THR A 97 7.47 5.15 -23.65
N ASN A 98 6.70 4.60 -24.60
CA ASN A 98 6.12 5.39 -25.69
C ASN A 98 4.92 6.23 -25.28
N MET A 99 4.40 6.05 -24.06
CA MET A 99 3.19 6.74 -23.60
C MET A 99 3.44 8.20 -23.20
N GLN A 100 4.69 8.65 -23.09
CA GLN A 100 5.04 10.06 -22.93
C GLN A 100 4.35 10.97 -23.95
N LYS A 101 4.04 10.46 -25.16
CA LYS A 101 3.38 11.21 -26.23
C LYS A 101 1.90 11.50 -26.00
N PHE A 102 1.24 10.83 -25.05
CA PHE A 102 -0.20 11.01 -24.79
C PHE A 102 -0.54 12.36 -24.18
N ILE A 103 0.38 12.97 -23.44
CA ILE A 103 0.19 14.28 -22.81
C ILE A 103 1.30 15.19 -23.29
N THR A 104 0.95 16.28 -23.96
CA THR A 104 1.90 17.32 -24.42
C THR A 104 1.90 18.55 -23.51
N LEU A 105 1.29 18.45 -22.33
CA LEU A 105 1.26 19.51 -21.33
C LEU A 105 2.70 19.84 -20.88
N LYS A 106 3.02 21.13 -20.83
CA LYS A 106 4.34 21.65 -20.40
C LYS A 106 4.24 22.49 -19.13
N ASP A 107 3.47 22.02 -18.16
CA ASP A 107 3.35 22.64 -16.82
C ASP A 107 4.01 21.71 -15.78
N PRO A 108 5.26 21.98 -15.37
CA PRO A 108 5.96 21.15 -14.39
C PRO A 108 5.23 21.01 -13.07
N LEU A 109 4.50 22.04 -12.62
CA LEU A 109 3.76 21.98 -11.36
C LEU A 109 2.61 20.97 -11.46
N LEU A 110 1.83 21.07 -12.54
CA LEU A 110 0.70 20.17 -12.75
C LEU A 110 1.16 18.72 -12.95
N LEU A 111 2.24 18.54 -13.72
CA LEU A 111 2.86 17.23 -13.93
C LEU A 111 3.42 16.65 -12.62
N SER A 112 4.05 17.46 -11.77
CA SER A 112 4.52 17.06 -10.44
C SER A 112 3.38 16.56 -9.55
N ILE A 113 2.24 17.27 -9.53
CA ILE A 113 1.10 16.94 -8.67
C ILE A 113 0.45 15.63 -9.11
N TYR A 114 0.06 15.51 -10.38
CA TYR A 114 -0.61 14.30 -10.88
C TYR A 114 0.34 13.10 -10.90
N GLY A 115 1.60 13.31 -11.28
CA GLY A 115 2.65 12.29 -11.23
C GLY A 115 2.85 11.78 -9.80
N GLY A 116 2.93 12.69 -8.82
CA GLY A 116 3.04 12.34 -7.40
C GLY A 116 1.85 11.53 -6.89
N VAL A 117 0.61 11.97 -7.17
CA VAL A 117 -0.60 11.26 -6.73
C VAL A 117 -0.65 9.84 -7.31
N LEU A 118 -0.48 9.68 -8.63
CA LEU A 118 -0.54 8.37 -9.27
C LEU A 118 0.60 7.46 -8.81
N GLN A 119 1.81 8.00 -8.69
CA GLN A 119 2.95 7.25 -8.16
C GLN A 119 2.67 6.75 -6.73
N GLY A 120 2.18 7.61 -5.85
CA GLY A 120 1.85 7.26 -4.47
C GLY A 120 0.77 6.18 -4.38
N ILE A 121 -0.27 6.25 -5.22
CA ILE A 121 -1.30 5.19 -5.31
C ILE A 121 -0.68 3.88 -5.76
N GLY A 122 0.11 3.90 -6.85
CA GLY A 122 0.72 2.70 -7.42
C GLY A 122 1.63 1.99 -6.41
N ILE A 123 2.55 2.73 -5.79
CA ILE A 123 3.47 2.21 -4.78
C ILE A 123 2.70 1.75 -3.53
N GLY A 124 1.70 2.53 -3.09
CA GLY A 124 0.86 2.19 -1.92
C GLY A 124 0.12 0.87 -2.10
N ILE A 125 -0.45 0.60 -3.27
CA ILE A 125 -1.09 -0.69 -3.59
C ILE A 125 -0.10 -1.84 -3.47
N VAL A 126 1.12 -1.69 -4.00
CA VAL A 126 2.16 -2.74 -3.94
C VAL A 126 2.53 -3.05 -2.47
N PHE A 127 2.68 -2.02 -1.63
CA PHE A 127 2.95 -2.18 -0.20
C PHE A 127 1.81 -2.85 0.58
N VAL A 128 0.55 -2.52 0.27
CA VAL A 128 -0.64 -3.15 0.88
C VAL A 128 -0.59 -4.67 0.73
N TYR A 129 -0.14 -5.15 -0.43
CA TYR A 129 -0.03 -6.58 -0.73
C TYR A 129 1.34 -7.18 -0.36
N ASN A 130 2.06 -6.53 0.56
CA ASN A 130 3.31 -7.00 1.14
C ASN A 130 4.42 -7.22 0.10
N GLY A 131 4.44 -6.38 -0.94
CA GLY A 131 5.52 -6.31 -1.92
C GLY A 131 6.14 -4.93 -1.97
N SER A 132 7.07 -4.75 -2.90
CA SER A 132 7.70 -3.47 -3.21
C SER A 132 8.01 -3.42 -4.72
N THR A 133 8.13 -2.20 -5.26
CA THR A 133 8.60 -1.98 -6.64
C THR A 133 10.12 -2.16 -6.79
N GLY A 134 10.80 -2.51 -5.69
CA GLY A 134 12.25 -2.59 -5.56
C GLY A 134 12.84 -1.29 -5.02
N GLY A 135 14.17 -1.20 -5.05
CA GLY A 135 14.88 0.02 -4.73
C GLY A 135 14.86 0.40 -3.26
N LEU A 136 14.85 1.71 -2.99
CA LEU A 136 14.85 2.22 -1.62
C LEU A 136 13.58 1.83 -0.85
N ASP A 137 12.51 1.41 -1.51
CA ASP A 137 11.32 0.85 -0.85
C ASP A 137 11.67 -0.38 0.02
N ILE A 138 12.68 -1.17 -0.37
CA ILE A 138 13.17 -2.31 0.42
C ILE A 138 13.83 -1.81 1.72
N ILE A 139 14.57 -0.70 1.64
CA ILE A 139 15.19 -0.06 2.81
C ILE A 139 14.11 0.58 3.68
N THR A 140 13.12 1.24 3.07
CA THR A 140 11.94 1.77 3.76
C THR A 140 11.21 0.68 4.55
N ALA A 141 10.97 -0.48 3.92
CA ALA A 141 10.36 -1.64 4.58
C ALA A 141 11.23 -2.18 5.73
N LEU A 142 12.55 -2.21 5.55
CA LEU A 142 13.51 -2.62 6.58
C LEU A 142 13.53 -1.65 7.78
N ILE A 143 13.44 -0.34 7.55
CA ILE A 143 13.35 0.65 8.63
C ILE A 143 12.01 0.53 9.35
N LYS A 144 10.91 0.40 8.61
CA LYS A 144 9.56 0.22 9.16
C LYS A 144 9.48 -1.03 10.06
N LYS A 145 10.17 -2.10 9.67
CA LYS A 145 10.33 -3.32 10.49
C LYS A 145 10.93 -3.05 11.88
N HIS A 146 11.81 -2.06 12.01
CA HIS A 146 12.46 -1.71 13.29
C HIS A 146 11.83 -0.49 13.98
N LYS A 147 10.98 0.28 13.28
CA LYS A 147 10.33 1.49 13.76
C LYS A 147 8.86 1.50 13.33
N GLU A 148 8.04 0.77 14.07
CA GLU A 148 6.65 0.48 13.71
C GLU A 148 5.75 1.73 13.69
N ASP A 149 6.06 2.79 14.45
CA ASP A 149 5.21 3.99 14.53
C ASP A 149 5.36 4.97 13.36
N ILE A 150 6.37 4.79 12.50
CA ILE A 150 6.67 5.75 11.43
C ILE A 150 6.00 5.32 10.13
N ASN A 151 5.29 6.22 9.46
CA ASN A 151 4.67 5.92 8.17
C ASN A 151 5.70 5.60 7.07
N ILE A 152 5.33 4.69 6.15
CA ILE A 152 6.21 4.24 5.05
C ILE A 152 6.53 5.41 4.11
N GLY A 153 5.54 6.24 3.79
CA GLY A 153 5.70 7.43 2.96
C GLY A 153 6.68 8.44 3.56
N THR A 154 6.58 8.70 4.86
CA THR A 154 7.52 9.58 5.58
C THR A 154 8.96 9.08 5.48
N VAL A 155 9.19 7.78 5.75
CA VAL A 155 10.53 7.20 5.64
C VAL A 155 11.05 7.27 4.20
N SER A 156 10.19 6.94 3.23
CA SER A 156 10.53 7.03 1.79
C SER A 156 10.93 8.45 1.40
N PHE A 157 10.17 9.47 1.84
CA PHE A 157 10.47 10.88 1.57
C PHE A 157 11.86 11.28 2.07
N LEU A 158 12.18 10.91 3.32
CA LEU A 158 13.48 11.23 3.94
C LEU A 158 14.64 10.56 3.21
N LEU A 159 14.51 9.26 2.86
CA LEU A 159 15.53 8.54 2.10
C LEU A 159 15.75 9.15 0.71
N ASN A 160 14.68 9.60 0.06
CA ASN A 160 14.75 10.21 -1.27
C ASN A 160 15.30 11.64 -1.26
N GLY A 161 15.42 12.29 -0.09
CA GLY A 161 16.10 13.59 0.04
C GLY A 161 17.53 13.57 -0.50
N ILE A 162 18.25 12.45 -0.35
CA ILE A 162 19.60 12.27 -0.91
C ILE A 162 19.57 12.33 -2.45
N ILE A 163 18.56 11.71 -3.07
CA ILE A 163 18.40 11.72 -4.53
C ILE A 163 18.09 13.12 -5.02
N VAL A 164 17.24 13.87 -4.31
CA VAL A 164 16.93 15.26 -4.64
C VAL A 164 18.17 16.14 -4.56
N LEU A 165 19.01 15.96 -3.53
CA LEU A 165 20.26 16.70 -3.41
C LEU A 165 21.20 16.41 -4.58
N ILE A 166 21.39 15.13 -4.94
CA ILE A 166 22.19 14.75 -6.12
C ILE A 166 21.60 15.36 -7.40
N GLY A 167 20.28 15.27 -7.57
CA GLY A 167 19.56 15.86 -8.70
C GLY A 167 19.70 17.38 -8.79
N CYS A 168 19.76 18.07 -7.66
CA CYS A 168 19.98 19.52 -7.60
C CYS A 168 21.34 19.92 -8.17
N PHE A 169 22.39 19.15 -7.89
CA PHE A 169 23.73 19.41 -8.43
C PHE A 169 23.82 19.15 -9.93
N ILE A 170 23.08 18.16 -10.45
CA ILE A 170 23.16 17.75 -11.86
C ILE A 170 22.23 18.57 -12.76
N PHE A 171 20.98 18.76 -12.33
CA PHE A 171 19.89 19.34 -13.14
C PHE A 171 19.45 20.74 -12.69
N GLY A 172 20.05 21.24 -11.60
CA GLY A 172 19.74 22.55 -11.03
C GLY A 172 18.57 22.55 -10.06
N ILE A 173 18.45 23.68 -9.34
CA ILE A 173 17.53 23.80 -8.20
C ILE A 173 16.06 23.71 -8.58
N SER A 174 15.68 24.18 -9.77
CA SER A 174 14.27 24.15 -10.20
C SER A 174 13.74 22.72 -10.32
N ILE A 175 14.49 21.82 -10.98
CA ILE A 175 14.10 20.43 -11.15
C ILE A 175 14.09 19.71 -9.79
N ALA A 176 15.04 20.04 -8.91
CA ALA A 176 15.09 19.50 -7.56
C ALA A 176 13.86 19.89 -6.72
N LEU A 177 13.43 21.15 -6.74
CA LEU A 177 12.26 21.61 -6.00
C LEU A 177 10.96 20.95 -6.50
N TYR A 178 10.77 20.85 -7.82
CA TYR A 178 9.62 20.14 -8.38
C TYR A 178 9.63 18.64 -8.10
N THR A 179 10.81 18.02 -8.08
CA THR A 179 11.00 16.63 -7.68
C THR A 179 10.66 16.43 -6.20
N LEU A 180 11.11 17.34 -5.33
CA LEU A 180 10.82 17.30 -3.89
C LEU A 180 9.30 17.43 -3.63
N LEU A 181 8.63 18.34 -4.33
CA LEU A 181 7.17 18.49 -4.28
C LEU A 181 6.47 17.20 -4.70
N LEU A 182 6.86 16.64 -5.84
CA LEU A 182 6.32 15.36 -6.33
C LEU A 182 6.50 14.24 -5.30
N MET A 183 7.70 14.12 -4.72
CA MET A 183 8.00 13.10 -3.71
C MET A 183 7.18 13.29 -2.44
N TYR A 184 6.96 14.53 -1.99
CA TYR A 184 6.10 14.83 -0.85
C TYR A 184 4.65 14.37 -1.10
N ILE A 185 4.09 14.73 -2.26
CA ILE A 185 2.74 14.32 -2.66
C ILE A 185 2.63 12.80 -2.81
N SER A 186 3.64 12.17 -3.42
CA SER A 186 3.73 10.73 -3.59
C SER A 186 3.76 10.02 -2.25
N SER A 187 4.60 10.46 -1.30
CA SER A 187 4.67 9.92 0.05
C SER A 187 3.37 10.08 0.83
N PHE A 188 2.75 11.26 0.79
CA PHE A 188 1.45 11.49 1.43
C PHE A 188 0.37 10.57 0.86
N THR A 189 0.32 10.44 -0.46
CA THR A 189 -0.67 9.62 -1.17
C THR A 189 -0.43 8.12 -0.94
N LEU A 190 0.83 7.70 -0.87
CA LEU A 190 1.24 6.34 -0.49
C LEU A 190 0.67 5.99 0.88
N ASP A 191 0.91 6.83 1.89
CA ASP A 191 0.42 6.57 3.25
C ASP A 191 -1.10 6.52 3.31
N LYS A 192 -1.78 7.43 2.62
CA LYS A 192 -3.25 7.41 2.50
C LYS A 192 -3.75 6.15 1.82
N THR A 193 -3.07 5.70 0.77
CA THR A 193 -3.43 4.47 0.05
C THR A 193 -3.31 3.26 0.97
N ILE A 194 -2.16 3.11 1.67
CA ILE A 194 -1.98 2.03 2.65
C ILE A 194 -3.07 2.08 3.72
N GLN A 195 -3.35 3.27 4.26
CA GLN A 195 -4.38 3.46 5.27
C GLN A 195 -5.77 3.05 4.78
N ILE A 196 -6.15 3.39 3.55
CA ILE A 196 -7.46 3.06 2.97
C ILE A 196 -7.64 1.54 2.81
N PHE A 197 -6.60 0.85 2.34
CA PHE A 197 -6.68 -0.59 2.08
C PHE A 197 -6.53 -1.45 3.35
N ASN A 198 -5.83 -0.96 4.38
CA ASN A 198 -5.64 -1.69 5.65
C ASN A 198 -6.65 -1.31 6.75
N ARG A 199 -7.77 -0.64 6.40
CA ARG A 199 -8.75 -0.23 7.41
C ARG A 199 -9.39 -1.43 8.11
N LYS A 200 -9.23 -1.48 9.44
CA LYS A 200 -10.03 -2.32 10.33
C LYS A 200 -11.25 -1.52 10.82
N ARG A 201 -12.30 -2.25 11.18
CA ARG A 201 -13.54 -1.69 11.73
C ARG A 201 -13.92 -2.46 12.97
N LEU A 202 -14.23 -1.72 14.03
CA LEU A 202 -14.92 -2.28 15.18
C LEU A 202 -16.41 -2.28 14.85
N VAL A 203 -17.03 -3.45 14.98
CA VAL A 203 -18.45 -3.65 14.79
C VAL A 203 -19.03 -4.04 16.15
N LEU A 204 -19.95 -3.21 16.64
CA LEU A 204 -20.77 -3.51 17.81
C LEU A 204 -22.16 -3.90 17.31
N ILE A 205 -22.65 -5.08 17.66
CA ILE A 205 -23.96 -5.57 17.24
C ILE A 205 -24.79 -5.86 18.48
N ILE A 206 -26.00 -5.30 18.52
CA ILE A 206 -27.02 -5.60 19.52
C ILE A 206 -28.13 -6.36 18.77
N SER A 207 -28.36 -7.61 19.16
CA SER A 207 -29.28 -8.54 18.48
C SER A 207 -29.96 -9.41 19.54
N ASP A 208 -31.24 -9.73 19.34
CA ASP A 208 -31.95 -10.68 20.22
C ASP A 208 -31.61 -12.13 19.84
N LYS A 209 -31.00 -12.35 18.67
CA LYS A 209 -30.46 -13.64 18.19
C LYS A 209 -28.94 -13.69 18.23
N GLU A 210 -28.38 -13.29 19.37
CA GLU A 210 -26.93 -13.23 19.56
C GLU A 210 -26.22 -14.57 19.25
N PRO A 211 -26.66 -15.74 19.75
CA PRO A 211 -25.96 -17.01 19.54
C PRO A 211 -25.85 -17.40 18.06
N GLU A 212 -26.89 -17.16 17.26
CA GLU A 212 -26.91 -17.45 15.83
C GLU A 212 -25.97 -16.52 15.06
N VAL A 213 -26.00 -15.22 15.40
CA VAL A 213 -25.15 -14.20 14.79
C VAL A 213 -23.68 -14.48 15.09
N THR A 214 -23.32 -14.72 16.36
CA THR A 214 -21.92 -14.96 16.75
C THR A 214 -21.36 -16.21 16.11
N ARG A 215 -22.13 -17.31 16.12
CA ARG A 215 -21.76 -18.56 15.43
C ARG A 215 -21.51 -18.33 13.94
N ARG A 216 -22.42 -17.66 13.23
CA ARG A 216 -22.24 -17.43 11.78
C ARG A 216 -21.07 -16.52 11.46
N ILE A 217 -20.80 -15.51 12.29
CA ILE A 217 -19.61 -14.66 12.13
C ILE A 217 -18.34 -15.51 12.28
N MET A 218 -18.26 -16.35 13.32
CA MET A 218 -17.10 -17.23 13.54
C MET A 218 -16.94 -18.26 12.40
N ASP A 219 -18.03 -18.86 11.92
CA ASP A 219 -17.97 -19.92 10.89
C ASP A 219 -17.71 -19.37 9.47
N LYS A 220 -18.38 -18.27 9.09
CA LYS A 220 -18.35 -17.73 7.71
C LYS A 220 -17.29 -16.66 7.50
N VAL A 221 -17.07 -15.81 8.51
CA VAL A 221 -16.11 -14.69 8.42
C VAL A 221 -14.77 -15.08 9.04
N GLN A 222 -14.73 -16.14 9.85
CA GLN A 222 -13.53 -16.62 10.55
C GLN A 222 -12.92 -15.52 11.44
N ARG A 223 -13.78 -14.77 12.13
CA ARG A 223 -13.38 -13.71 13.05
C ARG A 223 -13.83 -14.00 14.46
N GLY A 224 -12.93 -13.72 15.40
CA GLY A 224 -13.22 -13.78 16.83
C GLY A 224 -14.30 -12.76 17.21
N VAL A 225 -15.08 -13.14 18.20
CA VAL A 225 -16.17 -12.35 18.72
C VAL A 225 -16.06 -12.34 20.24
N THR A 226 -16.23 -11.16 20.84
CA THR A 226 -16.29 -10.98 22.30
C THR A 226 -17.68 -10.52 22.67
N LEU A 227 -18.25 -11.05 23.74
CA LEU A 227 -19.50 -10.56 24.29
C LEU A 227 -19.21 -9.53 25.38
N LEU A 228 -19.74 -8.32 25.20
CA LEU A 228 -19.77 -7.29 26.22
C LEU A 228 -21.14 -7.33 26.91
N TYR A 229 -21.15 -7.43 28.24
CA TYR A 229 -22.39 -7.43 29.02
C TYR A 229 -22.83 -5.99 29.27
N GLY A 230 -24.01 -5.63 28.77
CA GLY A 230 -24.61 -4.31 28.92
C GLY A 230 -26.02 -4.38 29.52
N GLU A 231 -26.56 -3.21 29.84
CA GLU A 231 -27.93 -3.05 30.31
C GLU A 231 -28.57 -1.88 29.58
N GLY A 232 -29.81 -2.06 29.11
CA GLY A 232 -30.58 -0.98 28.52
C GLY A 232 -30.89 0.09 29.56
N ALA A 233 -30.43 1.33 29.34
CA ALA A 233 -30.63 2.40 30.32
C ALA A 233 -32.12 2.67 30.63
N TYR A 234 -32.98 2.52 29.61
CA TYR A 234 -34.43 2.69 29.72
C TYR A 234 -35.16 1.41 30.15
N THR A 235 -34.89 0.28 29.49
CA THR A 235 -35.61 -0.98 29.73
C THR A 235 -35.13 -1.73 30.98
N LYS A 236 -33.92 -1.43 31.46
CA LYS A 236 -33.22 -2.17 32.53
C LYS A 236 -32.96 -3.65 32.21
N GLU A 237 -33.13 -4.04 30.95
CA GLU A 237 -32.85 -5.40 30.50
C GLU A 237 -31.37 -5.58 30.28
N LYS A 238 -30.81 -6.65 30.84
CA LYS A 238 -29.46 -7.11 30.53
C LYS A 238 -29.42 -7.63 29.11
N ARG A 239 -28.47 -7.18 28.31
CA ARG A 239 -28.28 -7.60 26.92
C ARG A 239 -26.80 -7.79 26.61
N ASN A 240 -26.51 -8.75 25.75
CA ASN A 240 -25.16 -8.97 25.23
C ASN A 240 -24.94 -8.07 24.02
N ILE A 241 -23.81 -7.38 23.98
CA ILE A 241 -23.34 -6.61 22.84
C ILE A 241 -22.20 -7.42 22.20
N ILE A 242 -22.39 -7.81 20.95
CA ILE A 242 -21.41 -8.52 20.15
C ILE A 242 -20.34 -7.52 19.74
N TYR A 243 -19.12 -7.71 20.22
CA TYR A 243 -17.93 -6.96 19.85
C TYR A 243 -17.10 -7.79 18.88
N THR A 244 -16.88 -7.29 17.67
CA THR A 244 -15.97 -7.93 16.72
C THR A 244 -15.21 -6.90 15.91
N ILE A 245 -13.93 -7.16 15.67
CA ILE A 245 -13.11 -6.36 14.79
C ILE A 245 -13.01 -7.12 13.46
N VAL A 246 -13.22 -6.42 12.36
CA VAL A 246 -13.13 -7.01 11.02
C VAL A 246 -12.34 -6.11 10.08
N GLU A 247 -11.79 -6.71 9.03
CA GLU A 247 -11.28 -5.93 7.91
C GLU A 247 -12.43 -5.25 7.17
N ILE A 248 -12.18 -4.08 6.58
CA ILE A 248 -13.20 -3.35 5.80
C ILE A 248 -13.83 -4.21 4.69
N SER A 249 -13.05 -5.13 4.12
CA SER A 249 -13.48 -6.10 3.11
C SER A 249 -14.48 -7.14 3.63
N GLN A 250 -14.45 -7.42 4.94
CA GLN A 250 -15.30 -8.40 5.62
C GLN A 250 -16.58 -7.78 6.18
N LEU A 251 -16.60 -6.44 6.38
CA LEU A 251 -17.76 -5.73 6.92
C LEU A 251 -19.08 -6.00 6.17
N PRO A 252 -19.13 -6.07 4.82
CA PRO A 252 -20.36 -6.40 4.12
C PRO A 252 -20.93 -7.77 4.50
N ALA A 253 -20.06 -8.78 4.63
CA ALA A 253 -20.46 -10.13 5.00
C ALA A 253 -21.04 -10.17 6.43
N VAL A 254 -20.42 -9.46 7.38
CA VAL A 254 -20.96 -9.33 8.75
C VAL A 254 -22.34 -8.68 8.73
N LYS A 255 -22.50 -7.54 8.05
CA LYS A 255 -23.80 -6.84 7.95
C LYS A 255 -24.88 -7.74 7.35
N GLN A 256 -24.53 -8.54 6.35
CA GLN A 256 -25.45 -9.48 5.72
C GLN A 256 -25.85 -10.61 6.66
N ILE A 257 -24.89 -11.20 7.39
CA ILE A 257 -25.18 -12.23 8.41
C ILE A 257 -26.14 -11.70 9.45
N VAL A 258 -25.84 -10.53 10.03
CA VAL A 258 -26.68 -9.93 11.08
C VAL A 258 -28.11 -9.71 10.58
N ARG A 259 -28.27 -9.09 9.40
CA ARG A 259 -29.60 -8.82 8.82
C ARG A 259 -30.40 -10.08 8.47
N ASN A 260 -29.71 -11.17 8.10
CA ASN A 260 -30.37 -12.43 7.77
C ASN A 260 -30.87 -13.15 9.02
N GLU A 261 -30.13 -13.08 10.13
CA GLU A 261 -30.56 -13.68 11.40
C GLU A 261 -31.61 -12.81 12.10
N ASP A 262 -31.32 -11.52 12.25
CA ASP A 262 -32.15 -10.56 12.96
C ASP A 262 -32.25 -9.23 12.20
N ILE A 263 -33.43 -8.99 11.63
CA ILE A 263 -33.73 -7.77 10.88
C ILE A 263 -33.81 -6.52 11.78
N ASN A 264 -34.08 -6.71 13.08
CA ASN A 264 -34.22 -5.64 14.06
C ASN A 264 -32.89 -5.34 14.78
N ALA A 265 -31.83 -6.08 14.48
CA ALA A 265 -30.53 -5.88 15.11
C ALA A 265 -29.93 -4.51 14.80
N PHE A 266 -29.31 -3.92 15.82
CA PHE A 266 -28.63 -2.64 15.74
C PHE A 266 -27.12 -2.85 15.54
N ILE A 267 -26.55 -2.20 14.52
CA ILE A 267 -25.12 -2.34 14.17
C ILE A 267 -24.45 -0.97 14.20
N THR A 268 -23.46 -0.80 15.08
CA THR A 268 -22.56 0.36 15.10
C THR A 268 -21.21 -0.03 14.51
N VAL A 269 -20.68 0.83 13.64
CA VAL A 269 -19.36 0.64 13.02
C VAL A 269 -18.47 1.80 13.38
N LEU A 270 -17.32 1.52 14.00
CA LEU A 270 -16.31 2.52 14.35
C LEU A 270 -15.02 2.28 13.57
N ASP A 271 -14.35 3.37 13.20
CA ASP A 271 -13.00 3.33 12.63
C ASP A 271 -12.01 3.01 13.76
N VAL A 272 -11.14 2.02 13.52
CA VAL A 272 -10.11 1.62 14.48
C VAL A 272 -8.76 2.01 13.90
N SER A 273 -8.00 2.79 14.67
CA SER A 273 -6.67 3.28 14.25
C SER A 273 -5.65 2.16 14.17
N ASP A 274 -5.61 1.29 15.18
CA ASP A 274 -4.76 0.10 15.20
C ASP A 274 -5.33 -1.02 16.08
N VAL A 275 -4.96 -2.27 15.79
CA VAL A 275 -5.39 -3.48 16.52
C VAL A 275 -4.28 -4.51 16.50
N GLU A 276 -3.80 -4.87 17.69
CA GLU A 276 -2.82 -5.93 17.91
C GLU A 276 -3.48 -7.14 18.59
N GLY A 277 -3.03 -8.35 18.24
CA GLY A 277 -3.49 -9.59 18.89
C GLY A 277 -3.72 -10.76 17.93
N LEU A 278 -4.06 -11.92 18.51
CA LEU A 278 -4.33 -13.15 17.76
C LEU A 278 -5.54 -12.97 16.82
N GLY A 279 -5.44 -13.48 15.60
CA GLY A 279 -6.49 -13.40 14.59
C GLY A 279 -6.46 -12.12 13.75
N PHE A 280 -5.92 -11.01 14.26
CA PHE A 280 -5.40 -9.94 13.42
C PHE A 280 -3.96 -10.31 13.06
N LYS A 281 -3.41 -9.75 11.98
CA LYS A 281 -1.97 -9.94 11.71
C LYS A 281 -1.27 -9.71 13.04
N LYS A 282 -0.62 -10.77 13.58
CA LYS A 282 0.61 -10.55 14.34
C LYS A 282 1.34 -9.56 13.43
N ASN A 283 1.68 -8.39 13.94
CA ASN A 283 2.97 -7.87 13.56
C ASN A 283 3.89 -9.02 13.98
N LEU A 284 4.11 -9.98 13.06
CA LEU A 284 5.35 -10.68 13.02
C LEU A 284 6.28 -9.49 13.00
N PRO A 285 7.10 -9.27 14.04
CA PRO A 285 8.24 -8.39 13.85
C PRO A 285 8.82 -8.90 12.53
N LEU A 286 8.76 -8.02 11.52
CA LEU A 286 9.07 -8.38 10.15
C LEU A 286 10.45 -9.02 10.14
#